data_AF-A0A3N5PTF6-F1
#
_entry.id   AF-A0A3N5PTF6-F1
#
_cell.length_a   1.000
_cell.length_b   1.000
_cell.length_c   1.000
_cell.angle_alpha   90.00
_cell.angle_beta   90.00
_cell.angle_gamma   90.00
#
_symmetry.space_group_name_H-M   'P 1'
#
loop_
_entity.id
_entity.type
_entity.pdbx_description
1 polymer ?
#
loop_
_entity_poly.entity_id
_entity_poly.type
_entity_poly.pdbx_seq_one_letter_code
_entity_poly.pdbx_strand_id
1 'polypeptide(L)'
;MKRNRRKGVISILALIFLCIFAALSVAYCTTVNSNVLQASNQNHVQSALLQAESGLAFGQYVMQNVSLSASVKDAAMMAALYNALKTDPNIVGNLGGRQIVYDAGAGTITIPAIAVNADGGSFDIVISQASSTSVQVCVNGHARGVSRAVGLTYNLSPGKCAVLDYGIATKSSISLTGNDSITGANSASEASLYSATYSATTAVSMTGNAKIQGDVYVSNPDANISLTGNVSIGGASGAGATAHCHIGVDDAEFPEIDPTVFEPFATNVVDSSTSTSGNKSFKNIRIKAGTNPTFSGNITIKGVVYIEQPNKVQFTGNLNFTGVIVTEDAGENAYTNNTIKFTGNTTSSGVESLPDTAEFHDLRQLPGSFLLAPGFGVSFTGNFGTVNGAMAADSFSFTGNAGGRVNGPIINYSDSQFKLTGNAGLIIDRSKYSGTPPGFVVPAKLSADAGSYVEF
;
A
#
# COMPACT_ATOMS: atom_id res chain seq x y z
N MET A 1 98.36 -45.37 28.22
CA MET A 1 97.82 -44.16 28.90
C MET A 1 97.32 -43.18 27.85
N LYS A 2 96.19 -42.49 28.07
CA LYS A 2 95.47 -41.51 27.19
C LYS A 2 94.50 -42.06 26.12
N ARG A 3 93.30 -42.51 26.55
CA ARG A 3 92.09 -42.53 25.69
C ARG A 3 90.79 -42.28 26.49
N ASN A 4 90.78 -41.29 27.39
CA ASN A 4 89.58 -40.92 28.19
C ASN A 4 89.16 -39.43 28.09
N ARG A 5 89.76 -38.62 27.19
CA ARG A 5 89.38 -37.20 27.01
C ARG A 5 88.28 -36.93 25.97
N ARG A 6 87.79 -37.93 25.23
CA ARG A 6 86.77 -37.74 24.16
C ARG A 6 85.31 -37.94 24.61
N LYS A 7 85.06 -38.51 25.80
CA LYS A 7 83.68 -38.76 26.28
C LYS A 7 82.98 -37.50 26.82
N GLY A 8 83.73 -36.56 27.41
CA GLY A 8 83.15 -35.31 27.94
C GLY A 8 82.61 -34.37 26.85
N VAL A 9 83.26 -34.31 25.69
CA VAL A 9 82.82 -33.46 24.56
C VAL A 9 81.49 -33.95 23.98
N ILE A 10 81.26 -35.28 23.92
CA ILE A 10 80.01 -35.86 23.43
C ILE A 10 78.84 -35.55 24.37
N SER A 11 79.06 -35.63 25.69
CA SER A 11 78.02 -35.27 26.68
C SER A 11 77.66 -33.78 26.63
N ILE A 12 78.64 -32.90 26.44
CA ILE A 12 78.39 -31.46 26.29
C ILE A 12 77.61 -31.16 25.00
N LEU A 13 77.99 -31.78 23.87
CA LEU A 13 77.26 -31.64 22.62
C LEU A 13 75.82 -32.17 22.74
N ALA A 14 75.62 -33.32 23.38
CA ALA A 14 74.30 -33.88 23.61
C ALA A 14 73.41 -32.95 24.46
N LEU A 15 73.97 -32.33 25.50
CA LEU A 15 73.25 -31.35 26.32
C LEU A 15 72.92 -30.07 25.54
N ILE A 16 73.83 -29.57 24.69
CA ILE A 16 73.56 -28.42 23.83
C ILE A 16 72.43 -28.73 22.84
N PHE A 17 72.48 -29.88 22.16
CA PHE A 17 71.40 -30.29 21.24
C PHE A 17 70.07 -30.46 21.97
N LEU A 18 70.06 -31.07 23.15
CA LEU A 18 68.85 -31.21 23.96
C LEU A 18 68.24 -29.84 24.31
N CYS A 19 69.07 -28.89 24.75
CA CYS A 19 68.62 -27.53 25.06
C CYS A 19 68.05 -26.81 23.83
N ILE A 20 68.70 -26.93 22.66
CA ILE A 20 68.23 -26.32 21.42
C ILE A 20 66.88 -26.94 20.99
N PHE A 21 66.76 -28.27 21.01
CA PHE A 21 65.50 -28.94 20.63
C PHE A 21 64.36 -28.66 21.61
N ALA A 22 64.65 -28.57 22.92
CA ALA A 22 63.65 -28.19 23.91
C ALA A 22 63.17 -26.75 23.69
N ALA A 23 64.08 -25.78 23.49
CA ALA A 23 63.72 -24.40 23.20
C ALA A 23 62.92 -24.28 21.89
N LEU A 24 63.34 -25.00 20.85
CA LEU A 24 62.64 -25.05 19.56
C LEU A 24 61.24 -25.65 19.70
N SER A 25 61.10 -26.75 20.45
CA SER A 25 59.81 -27.39 20.72
C SER A 25 58.85 -26.47 21.44
N VAL A 26 59.32 -25.74 22.47
CA VAL A 26 58.51 -24.72 23.16
C VAL A 26 58.11 -23.60 22.21
N ALA A 27 59.04 -23.07 21.40
CA ALA A 27 58.75 -22.02 20.42
C ALA A 27 57.71 -22.46 19.36
N TYR A 28 57.78 -23.70 18.87
CA TYR A 28 56.77 -24.27 17.97
C TYR A 28 55.41 -24.41 18.67
N CYS A 29 55.37 -24.93 19.90
CA CYS A 29 54.13 -25.06 20.66
C CYS A 29 53.47 -23.70 20.89
N THR A 30 54.23 -22.66 21.26
CA THR A 30 53.70 -21.30 21.40
C THR A 30 53.20 -20.73 20.07
N THR A 31 53.90 -20.99 18.96
CA THR A 31 53.48 -20.53 17.62
C THR A 31 52.18 -21.19 17.18
N VAL A 32 52.05 -22.52 17.38
CA VAL A 32 50.82 -23.25 17.05
C VAL A 32 49.64 -22.77 17.91
N ASN A 33 49.84 -22.57 19.21
CA ASN A 33 48.79 -22.06 20.09
C ASN A 33 48.34 -20.65 19.68
N SER A 34 49.28 -19.76 19.34
CA SER A 34 48.95 -18.43 18.82
C SER A 34 48.16 -18.50 17.51
N ASN A 35 48.56 -19.38 16.59
CA ASN A 35 47.84 -19.58 15.32
C ASN A 35 46.42 -20.12 15.53
N VAL A 36 46.23 -21.06 16.47
CA VAL A 36 44.91 -21.60 16.81
C VAL A 36 44.01 -20.53 17.43
N LEU A 37 44.54 -19.70 18.33
CA LEU A 37 43.79 -18.59 18.92
C LEU A 37 43.42 -17.53 17.87
N GLN A 38 44.35 -17.19 16.96
CA GLN A 38 44.06 -16.27 15.86
C GLN A 38 42.97 -16.82 14.94
N ALA A 39 43.05 -18.09 14.56
CA ALA A 39 42.04 -18.75 13.74
C ALA A 39 40.68 -18.80 14.45
N SER A 40 40.65 -19.07 15.76
CA SER A 40 39.43 -19.05 16.56
C SER A 40 38.81 -17.65 16.61
N ASN A 41 39.62 -16.61 16.82
CA ASN A 41 39.14 -15.23 16.86
C ASN A 41 38.60 -14.79 15.49
N GLN A 42 39.29 -15.13 14.40
CA GLN A 42 38.81 -14.86 13.04
C GLN A 42 37.49 -15.57 12.77
N ASN A 43 37.36 -16.83 13.16
CA ASN A 43 36.11 -17.57 13.04
C ASN A 43 34.97 -16.91 13.85
N HIS A 44 35.22 -16.49 15.09
CA HIS A 44 34.20 -15.82 15.91
C HIS A 44 33.76 -14.48 15.30
N VAL A 45 34.72 -13.69 14.80
CA VAL A 45 34.43 -12.42 14.11
C VAL A 45 33.62 -12.64 12.84
N GLN A 46 34.03 -13.59 11.99
CA GLN A 46 33.28 -13.90 10.77
C GLN A 46 31.89 -14.47 11.08
N SER A 47 31.78 -15.30 12.11
CA SER A 47 30.49 -15.82 12.57
C SER A 47 29.56 -14.69 13.01
N ALA A 48 30.06 -13.72 13.80
CA ALA A 48 29.28 -12.57 14.24
C ALA A 48 28.85 -11.68 13.06
N LEU A 49 29.74 -11.45 12.08
CA LEU A 49 29.42 -10.71 10.86
C LEU A 49 28.33 -11.42 10.05
N LEU A 50 28.44 -12.74 9.86
CA LEU A 50 27.41 -13.52 9.15
C LEU A 50 26.05 -13.44 9.84
N GLN A 51 26.01 -13.39 11.18
CA GLN A 51 24.76 -13.16 11.91
C GLN A 51 24.21 -11.76 11.65
N ALA A 52 25.08 -10.74 11.59
CA ALA A 52 24.68 -9.37 11.30
C ALA A 52 24.13 -9.22 9.88
N GLU A 53 24.78 -9.82 8.87
CA GLU A 53 24.32 -9.84 7.48
C GLU A 53 22.98 -10.59 7.33
N SER A 54 22.83 -11.73 8.02
CA SER A 54 21.58 -12.49 8.04
C SER A 54 20.44 -11.66 8.64
N GLY A 55 20.72 -10.95 9.74
CA GLY A 55 19.76 -10.05 10.35
C GLY A 55 19.47 -8.81 9.50
N LEU A 56 20.43 -8.33 8.70
CA LEU A 56 20.20 -7.25 7.72
C LEU A 56 19.29 -7.70 6.59
N ALA A 57 19.47 -8.92 6.06
CA ALA A 57 18.56 -9.50 5.07
C ALA A 57 17.14 -9.67 5.63
N PHE A 58 17.01 -10.12 6.89
CA PHE A 58 15.73 -10.15 7.59
C PHE A 58 15.13 -8.75 7.77
N GLY A 59 15.94 -7.78 8.19
CA GLY A 59 15.54 -6.38 8.31
C GLY A 59 15.07 -5.80 6.97
N GLN A 60 15.76 -6.08 5.87
CA GLN A 60 15.35 -5.69 4.53
C GLN A 60 13.98 -6.27 4.16
N TYR A 61 13.76 -7.56 4.39
CA TYR A 61 12.48 -8.21 4.13
C TYR A 61 11.34 -7.55 4.92
N VAL A 62 11.55 -7.35 6.23
CA VAL A 62 10.57 -6.70 7.11
C VAL A 62 10.28 -5.28 6.63
N MET A 63 11.31 -4.47 6.41
CA MET A 63 11.16 -3.06 6.04
C MET A 63 10.50 -2.85 4.67
N GLN A 64 10.66 -3.79 3.74
CA GLN A 64 10.00 -3.77 2.43
C GLN A 64 8.49 -4.05 2.52
N ASN A 65 8.06 -4.80 3.53
CA ASN A 65 6.66 -5.14 3.76
C ASN A 65 5.91 -4.12 4.63
N VAL A 66 6.63 -3.18 5.25
CA VAL A 66 6.00 -2.08 5.98
C VAL A 66 5.53 -1.00 5.00
N SER A 67 4.23 -0.76 5.02
CA SER A 67 3.61 0.40 4.37
C SER A 67 3.28 1.47 5.40
N LEU A 68 3.65 2.72 5.11
CA LEU A 68 3.36 3.88 5.95
C LEU A 68 2.51 4.87 5.16
N SER A 69 1.63 5.61 5.83
CA SER A 69 0.92 6.71 5.15
C SER A 69 1.92 7.81 4.75
N ALA A 70 1.86 8.28 3.51
CA ALA A 70 2.82 9.24 2.96
C ALA A 70 2.76 10.64 3.62
N SER A 71 1.69 10.92 4.36
CA SER A 71 1.52 12.15 5.13
C SER A 71 2.35 12.19 6.41
N VAL A 72 2.82 11.02 6.88
CA VAL A 72 3.47 10.86 8.18
C VAL A 72 4.96 11.23 8.07
N LYS A 73 5.43 12.15 8.93
CA LYS A 73 6.81 12.64 8.97
C LYS A 73 7.37 12.58 10.39
N ASP A 74 8.69 12.65 10.50
CA ASP A 74 9.42 12.82 11.77
C ASP A 74 9.07 11.79 12.85
N ALA A 75 8.80 12.23 14.09
CA ALA A 75 8.46 11.35 15.21
C ALA A 75 7.18 10.52 14.94
N ALA A 76 6.23 11.06 14.17
CA ALA A 76 5.03 10.32 13.80
C ALA A 76 5.38 9.15 12.86
N MET A 77 6.42 9.28 12.03
CA MET A 77 6.88 8.21 11.14
C MET A 77 7.44 7.05 11.96
N MET A 78 8.27 7.34 12.97
CA MET A 78 8.80 6.33 13.88
C MET A 78 7.70 5.65 14.70
N ALA A 79 6.69 6.39 15.16
CA ALA A 79 5.55 5.82 15.86
C ALA A 79 4.71 4.90 14.95
N ALA A 80 4.45 5.32 13.71
CA ALA A 80 3.73 4.52 12.71
C ALA A 80 4.52 3.25 12.35
N LEU A 81 5.83 3.38 12.12
CA LEU A 81 6.73 2.25 11.87
C LEU A 81 6.75 1.28 13.04
N TYR A 82 6.83 1.77 14.28
CA TYR A 82 6.75 0.93 15.47
C TYR A 82 5.45 0.14 15.53
N ASN A 83 4.31 0.79 15.28
CA ASN A 83 3.01 0.15 15.30
C ASN A 83 2.91 -0.95 14.24
N ALA A 84 3.39 -0.68 13.01
CA ALA A 84 3.43 -1.67 11.93
C ALA A 84 4.30 -2.88 12.29
N LEU A 85 5.52 -2.65 12.78
CA LEU A 85 6.45 -3.71 13.18
C LEU A 85 5.93 -4.54 14.36
N LYS A 86 5.24 -3.93 15.32
CA LYS A 86 4.69 -4.61 16.50
C LYS A 86 3.57 -5.59 16.15
N THR A 87 2.87 -5.36 15.04
CA THR A 87 1.79 -6.24 14.58
C THR A 87 2.23 -7.27 13.55
N ASP A 88 3.46 -7.16 13.01
CA ASP A 88 3.94 -8.07 11.98
C ASP A 88 4.17 -9.50 12.55
N PRO A 89 3.40 -10.51 12.08
CA PRO A 89 3.54 -11.88 12.56
C PRO A 89 4.93 -12.48 12.28
N ASN A 90 5.61 -12.04 11.23
CA ASN A 90 6.96 -12.51 10.87
C ASN A 90 8.02 -12.02 11.87
N ILE A 91 7.78 -10.89 12.54
CA ILE A 91 8.67 -10.43 13.60
C ILE A 91 8.25 -11.08 14.92
N VAL A 92 7.00 -10.88 15.33
CA VAL A 92 6.50 -11.28 16.66
C VAL A 92 6.66 -12.77 16.90
N GLY A 93 6.43 -13.61 15.89
CA GLY A 93 6.61 -15.06 15.98
C GLY A 93 8.04 -15.48 16.33
N ASN A 94 9.04 -14.69 15.93
CA ASN A 94 10.46 -14.98 16.12
C ASN A 94 11.04 -14.42 17.44
N LEU A 95 10.29 -13.60 18.19
CA LEU A 95 10.81 -12.96 19.40
C LEU A 95 10.75 -13.85 20.67
N GLY A 96 10.05 -14.99 20.62
CA GLY A 96 9.91 -15.90 21.77
C GLY A 96 9.26 -15.22 22.98
N GLY A 97 8.27 -14.35 22.75
CA GLY A 97 7.55 -13.60 23.80
C GLY A 97 8.20 -12.29 24.23
N ARG A 98 9.39 -11.95 23.69
CA ARG A 98 10.00 -10.62 23.89
C ARG A 98 9.27 -9.57 23.06
N GLN A 99 9.31 -8.31 23.51
CA GLN A 99 8.57 -7.21 22.89
C GLN A 99 9.53 -6.26 22.17
N ILE A 100 9.04 -5.69 21.07
CA ILE A 100 9.68 -4.55 20.41
C ILE A 100 9.48 -3.31 21.29
N VAL A 101 10.55 -2.57 21.53
CA VAL A 101 10.56 -1.35 22.35
C VAL A 101 10.73 -0.13 21.47
N TYR A 102 9.92 0.90 21.69
CA TYR A 102 10.07 2.21 21.07
C TYR A 102 10.41 3.24 22.13
N ASP A 103 11.59 3.84 22.01
CA ASP A 103 12.02 4.99 22.82
C ASP A 103 11.76 6.27 22.02
N ALA A 104 10.64 6.92 22.31
CA ALA A 104 10.26 8.17 21.65
C ALA A 104 11.22 9.33 21.96
N GLY A 105 11.93 9.29 23.09
CA GLY A 105 12.90 10.33 23.45
C GLY A 105 14.21 10.20 22.68
N ALA A 106 14.66 8.96 22.46
CA ALA A 106 15.83 8.67 21.65
C ALA A 106 15.53 8.58 20.13
N GLY A 107 14.27 8.45 19.75
CA GLY A 107 13.87 8.25 18.35
C GLY A 107 14.33 6.90 17.80
N THR A 108 14.31 5.86 18.65
CA THR A 108 14.83 4.53 18.31
C THR A 108 13.81 3.43 18.57
N ILE A 109 13.76 2.45 17.68
CA ILE A 109 13.00 1.21 17.83
C ILE A 109 14.01 0.08 17.97
N THR A 110 13.87 -0.73 19.01
CA THR A 110 14.73 -1.89 19.26
C THR A 110 13.93 -3.17 19.12
N ILE A 111 14.33 -4.00 18.16
CA ILE A 111 13.88 -5.38 18.03
C ILE A 111 14.89 -6.25 18.80
N PRO A 112 14.44 -7.00 19.82
CA PRO A 112 15.34 -7.76 20.67
C PRO A 112 15.96 -8.95 19.93
N ALA A 113 17.02 -9.52 20.50
CA ALA A 113 17.83 -10.53 19.84
C ALA A 113 17.05 -11.76 19.32
N ILE A 114 17.08 -12.02 18.02
CA ILE A 114 16.50 -13.18 17.35
C ILE A 114 17.59 -14.25 17.22
N ALA A 115 17.32 -15.47 17.68
CA ALA A 115 18.27 -16.58 17.56
C ALA A 115 18.18 -17.19 16.16
N VAL A 116 19.33 -17.45 15.54
CA VAL A 116 19.40 -18.00 14.16
C VAL A 116 19.66 -19.50 14.17
N ASN A 117 20.44 -19.99 15.15
CA ASN A 117 20.81 -21.39 15.27
C ASN A 117 20.92 -21.84 16.73
N ALA A 118 20.93 -23.17 16.93
CA ALA A 118 21.12 -23.79 18.24
C ALA A 118 22.50 -23.51 18.85
N ASP A 119 23.50 -23.12 18.04
CA ASP A 119 24.87 -22.85 18.48
C ASP A 119 25.04 -21.48 19.19
N GLY A 120 23.93 -20.77 19.42
CA GLY A 120 23.91 -19.51 20.16
C GLY A 120 24.21 -18.26 19.32
N GLY A 121 24.16 -18.36 17.99
CA GLY A 121 24.17 -17.20 17.10
C GLY A 121 22.85 -16.45 17.17
N SER A 122 22.92 -15.13 17.26
CA SER A 122 21.74 -14.27 17.27
C SER A 122 22.04 -12.90 16.66
N PHE A 123 21.01 -12.14 16.34
CA PHE A 123 21.15 -10.74 15.97
C PHE A 123 20.04 -9.91 16.61
N ASP A 124 20.31 -8.65 16.93
CA ASP A 124 19.28 -7.66 17.27
C ASP A 124 19.27 -6.52 16.24
N ILE A 125 18.17 -5.79 16.16
CA ILE A 125 17.99 -4.71 15.20
C ILE A 125 17.64 -3.43 15.95
N VAL A 126 18.36 -2.36 15.65
CA VAL A 126 18.09 -1.01 16.12
C VAL A 126 17.75 -0.14 14.92
N ILE A 127 16.56 0.44 14.91
CA ILE A 127 16.11 1.36 13.89
C ILE A 127 16.11 2.75 14.50
N SER A 128 16.88 3.68 13.94
CA SER A 128 16.96 5.07 14.39
C SER A 128 16.52 6.02 13.29
N GLN A 129 15.88 7.12 13.66
CA GLN A 129 15.55 8.16 12.69
C GLN A 129 16.84 8.83 12.17
N ALA A 130 17.03 8.83 10.84
CA ALA A 130 18.18 9.48 10.20
C ALA A 130 17.83 10.88 9.67
N SER A 131 16.61 11.07 9.17
CA SER A 131 16.05 12.36 8.77
C SER A 131 14.52 12.37 8.89
N SER A 132 13.85 13.42 8.42
CA SER A 132 12.38 13.49 8.40
C SER A 132 11.72 12.46 7.46
N THR A 133 12.49 11.93 6.51
CA THR A 133 12.03 10.96 5.50
C THR A 133 12.95 9.74 5.38
N SER A 134 13.84 9.51 6.34
CA SER A 134 14.74 8.34 6.30
C SER A 134 15.00 7.76 7.67
N VAL A 135 15.21 6.45 7.70
CA VAL A 135 15.54 5.67 8.89
C VAL A 135 16.81 4.88 8.64
N GLN A 136 17.65 4.76 9.65
CA GLN A 136 18.82 3.89 9.62
C GLN A 136 18.49 2.62 10.39
N VAL A 137 18.70 1.49 9.73
CA VAL A 137 18.58 0.16 10.34
C VAL A 137 19.98 -0.33 10.60
N CYS A 138 20.31 -0.56 11.87
CA CYS A 138 21.56 -1.14 12.32
C CYS A 138 21.28 -2.53 12.91
N VAL A 139 22.03 -3.53 12.48
CA VAL A 139 21.88 -4.91 12.93
C VAL A 139 23.14 -5.33 13.65
N ASN A 140 23.02 -5.74 14.91
CA ASN A 140 24.11 -6.26 15.71
C ASN A 140 24.04 -7.79 15.71
N GLY A 141 25.00 -8.45 15.05
CA GLY A 141 25.17 -9.90 15.09
C GLY A 141 26.07 -10.32 16.24
N HIS A 142 25.69 -11.38 16.94
CA HIS A 142 26.37 -11.93 18.11
C HIS A 142 26.73 -13.40 17.88
N ALA A 143 28.00 -13.74 18.10
CA ALA A 143 28.46 -15.13 18.10
C ALA A 143 29.59 -15.32 19.12
N ARG A 144 29.41 -16.26 20.07
CA ARG A 144 30.46 -16.69 21.02
C ARG A 144 31.15 -15.54 21.77
N GLY A 145 30.37 -14.52 22.17
CA GLY A 145 30.85 -13.35 22.91
C GLY A 145 31.54 -12.27 22.06
N VAL A 146 31.52 -12.41 20.73
CA VAL A 146 31.94 -11.37 19.78
C VAL A 146 30.70 -10.80 19.11
N SER A 147 30.69 -9.48 18.92
CA SER A 147 29.64 -8.76 18.20
C SER A 147 30.20 -8.02 16.99
N ARG A 148 29.42 -7.97 15.91
CA ARG A 148 29.67 -7.12 14.73
C ARG A 148 28.37 -6.44 14.33
N ALA A 149 28.47 -5.25 13.75
CA ALA A 149 27.29 -4.53 13.31
C ALA A 149 27.38 -4.12 11.85
N VAL A 150 26.24 -4.16 11.17
CA VAL A 150 26.07 -3.66 9.80
C VAL A 150 24.89 -2.71 9.77
N GLY A 151 24.94 -1.69 8.92
CA GLY A 151 23.92 -0.66 8.85
C GLY A 151 23.51 -0.34 7.42
N LEU A 152 22.25 0.03 7.24
CA LEU A 152 21.68 0.47 5.98
C LEU A 152 20.64 1.57 6.21
N THR A 153 20.65 2.60 5.36
CA THR A 153 19.67 3.68 5.40
C THR A 153 18.52 3.37 4.44
N TYR A 154 17.30 3.62 4.89
CA TYR A 154 16.08 3.49 4.10
C TYR A 154 15.46 4.85 3.93
N ASN A 155 15.13 5.17 2.69
CA ASN A 155 14.45 6.40 2.34
C ASN A 155 12.97 6.12 2.07
N LEU A 156 12.12 6.96 2.66
CA LEU A 156 10.69 6.96 2.39
C LEU A 156 10.47 7.47 0.97
N SER A 157 10.06 6.58 0.10
CA SER A 157 9.73 6.89 -1.29
C SER A 157 8.22 6.82 -1.48
N PRO A 158 7.60 7.74 -2.25
CA PRO A 158 6.21 7.60 -2.63
C PRO A 158 5.99 6.23 -3.28
N GLY A 159 5.07 5.44 -2.74
CA GLY A 159 4.75 4.16 -3.33
C GLY A 159 4.14 4.33 -4.70
N LYS A 160 4.10 3.23 -5.46
CA LYS A 160 3.21 3.11 -6.62
C LYS A 160 1.99 2.33 -6.19
N CYS A 161 0.81 2.88 -6.45
CA CYS A 161 -0.44 2.21 -6.17
C CYS A 161 -0.93 1.50 -7.44
N ALA A 162 -0.68 0.19 -7.53
CA ALA A 162 -1.12 -0.62 -8.66
C ALA A 162 -2.66 -0.64 -8.81
N VAL A 163 -3.41 -0.40 -7.73
CA VAL A 163 -4.88 -0.26 -7.76
C VAL A 163 -5.31 0.89 -8.69
N LEU A 164 -4.53 1.97 -8.75
CA LEU A 164 -4.76 3.07 -9.68
C LEU A 164 -4.41 2.72 -11.12
N ASP A 165 -3.90 1.52 -11.42
CA ASP A 165 -3.61 1.01 -12.77
C ASP A 165 -4.74 0.18 -13.41
N TYR A 166 -5.77 -0.15 -12.63
CA TYR A 166 -6.98 -0.79 -13.11
C TYR A 166 -8.05 0.24 -13.48
N GLY A 167 -9.04 -0.17 -14.28
CA GLY A 167 -10.22 0.65 -14.52
C GLY A 167 -11.20 0.60 -13.34
N ILE A 168 -11.35 -0.60 -12.77
CA ILE A 168 -12.11 -0.82 -11.55
C ILE A 168 -11.27 -1.70 -10.63
N ALA A 169 -11.07 -1.27 -9.41
CA ALA A 169 -10.40 -2.04 -8.38
C ALA A 169 -11.27 -2.10 -7.12
N THR A 170 -11.43 -3.29 -6.55
CA THR A 170 -12.32 -3.50 -5.42
C THR A 170 -11.72 -4.42 -4.37
N LYS A 171 -11.95 -4.14 -3.09
CA LYS A 171 -11.66 -5.09 -2.00
C LYS A 171 -12.69 -6.22 -1.90
N SER A 172 -13.81 -6.10 -2.60
CA SER A 172 -14.93 -7.05 -2.58
C SER A 172 -15.10 -7.81 -3.89
N SER A 173 -16.11 -8.68 -3.95
CA SER A 173 -16.53 -9.32 -5.19
C SER A 173 -17.12 -8.34 -6.21
N ILE A 174 -16.99 -8.66 -7.50
CA ILE A 174 -17.56 -7.93 -8.62
C ILE A 174 -18.73 -8.74 -9.20
N SER A 175 -19.88 -8.10 -9.42
CA SER A 175 -21.03 -8.71 -10.10
C SER A 175 -21.47 -7.86 -11.28
N LEU A 176 -21.41 -8.45 -12.47
CA LEU A 176 -21.90 -7.89 -13.73
C LEU A 176 -23.10 -8.71 -14.19
N THR A 177 -24.27 -8.12 -14.37
CA THR A 177 -25.51 -8.87 -14.67
C THR A 177 -26.40 -8.14 -15.67
N GLY A 178 -26.54 -8.72 -16.86
CA GLY A 178 -27.35 -8.18 -17.94
C GLY A 178 -26.52 -8.01 -19.20
N ASN A 179 -26.64 -6.86 -19.87
CA ASN A 179 -25.91 -6.51 -21.09
C ASN A 179 -24.87 -5.43 -20.80
N ASP A 180 -24.19 -5.54 -19.65
CA ASP A 180 -23.26 -4.52 -19.21
C ASP A 180 -21.94 -4.56 -20.01
N SER A 181 -21.28 -3.42 -20.17
CA SER A 181 -19.98 -3.36 -20.84
C SER A 181 -18.99 -2.48 -20.08
N ILE A 182 -17.72 -2.89 -20.07
CA ILE A 182 -16.60 -2.11 -19.55
C ILE A 182 -15.53 -2.09 -20.62
N THR A 183 -15.27 -0.91 -21.17
CA THR A 183 -14.36 -0.71 -22.31
C THR A 183 -13.36 0.39 -22.01
N GLY A 184 -12.14 0.27 -22.53
CA GLY A 184 -11.15 1.32 -22.42
C GLY A 184 -11.34 2.36 -23.51
N ALA A 185 -11.16 3.64 -23.20
CA ALA A 185 -11.29 4.72 -24.17
C ALA A 185 -10.14 4.72 -25.19
N ASN A 186 -8.94 4.38 -24.74
CA ASN A 186 -7.69 4.46 -25.50
C ASN A 186 -7.00 3.10 -25.61
N SER A 187 -7.07 2.28 -24.56
CA SER A 187 -6.47 0.94 -24.52
C SER A 187 -7.38 -0.04 -23.79
N ALA A 188 -7.43 -1.30 -24.25
CA ALA A 188 -8.16 -2.37 -23.58
C ALA A 188 -7.75 -2.52 -22.10
N SER A 189 -6.48 -2.30 -21.78
CA SER A 189 -5.96 -2.39 -20.41
C SER A 189 -6.59 -1.38 -19.44
N GLU A 190 -7.14 -0.26 -19.92
CA GLU A 190 -7.85 0.72 -19.08
C GLU A 190 -9.15 0.15 -18.50
N ALA A 191 -9.72 -0.89 -19.11
CA ALA A 191 -10.91 -1.58 -18.64
C ALA A 191 -10.60 -2.83 -17.81
N SER A 192 -9.35 -3.01 -17.37
CA SER A 192 -8.99 -4.15 -16.53
C SER A 192 -9.64 -4.03 -15.16
N LEU A 193 -10.04 -5.17 -14.58
CA LEU A 193 -10.67 -5.25 -13.28
C LEU A 193 -9.72 -5.92 -12.28
N TYR A 194 -9.73 -5.44 -11.04
CA TYR A 194 -9.00 -6.04 -9.95
C TYR A 194 -9.93 -6.31 -8.75
N SER A 195 -9.89 -7.53 -8.21
CA SER A 195 -10.62 -7.91 -7.01
C SER A 195 -9.67 -8.49 -5.96
N ALA A 196 -9.61 -7.85 -4.80
CA ALA A 196 -8.83 -8.27 -3.65
C ALA A 196 -9.69 -8.98 -2.57
N THR A 197 -10.78 -9.65 -2.97
CA THR A 197 -11.68 -10.29 -2.02
C THR A 197 -11.13 -11.63 -1.53
N TYR A 198 -11.03 -11.77 -0.22
CA TYR A 198 -10.74 -13.04 0.45
C TYR A 198 -11.96 -13.62 1.18
N SER A 199 -13.03 -12.85 1.30
CA SER A 199 -14.27 -13.23 1.98
C SER A 199 -15.23 -14.00 1.07
N ALA A 200 -15.19 -13.76 -0.25
CA ALA A 200 -16.03 -14.41 -1.23
C ALA A 200 -15.25 -15.46 -2.04
N THR A 201 -15.84 -16.65 -2.19
CA THR A 201 -15.28 -17.70 -3.06
C THR A 201 -15.40 -17.35 -4.54
N THR A 202 -16.46 -16.65 -4.95
CA THR A 202 -16.61 -16.11 -6.31
C THR A 202 -16.21 -14.64 -6.30
N ALA A 203 -14.99 -14.36 -6.77
CA ALA A 203 -14.46 -13.01 -6.81
C ALA A 203 -15.11 -12.15 -7.91
N VAL A 204 -15.38 -12.76 -9.08
CA VAL A 204 -16.06 -12.08 -10.18
C VAL A 204 -17.17 -12.97 -10.73
N SER A 205 -18.37 -12.41 -10.84
CA SER A 205 -19.54 -13.04 -11.44
C SER A 205 -20.01 -12.23 -12.64
N MET A 206 -20.05 -12.85 -13.81
CA MET A 206 -20.58 -12.27 -15.04
C MET A 206 -21.76 -13.11 -15.51
N THR A 207 -22.95 -12.52 -15.57
CA THR A 207 -24.18 -13.19 -16.00
C THR A 207 -24.85 -12.42 -17.14
N GLY A 208 -25.32 -13.12 -18.18
CA GLY A 208 -26.05 -12.53 -19.31
C GLY A 208 -25.16 -12.35 -20.54
N ASN A 209 -25.02 -11.12 -21.03
CA ASN A 209 -24.18 -10.74 -22.16
C ASN A 209 -23.12 -9.69 -21.77
N ALA A 210 -22.62 -9.76 -20.53
CA ALA A 210 -21.66 -8.82 -19.98
C ALA A 210 -20.29 -8.90 -20.69
N LYS A 211 -19.67 -7.75 -20.96
CA LYS A 211 -18.40 -7.66 -21.70
C LYS A 211 -17.36 -6.81 -20.98
N ILE A 212 -16.14 -7.32 -20.86
CA ILE A 212 -14.97 -6.59 -20.39
C ILE A 212 -13.94 -6.59 -21.53
N GLN A 213 -13.43 -5.42 -21.90
CA GLN A 213 -12.41 -5.31 -22.93
C GLN A 213 -11.00 -5.63 -22.40
N GLY A 214 -10.73 -5.32 -21.14
CA GLY A 214 -9.47 -5.63 -20.46
C GLY A 214 -9.44 -7.02 -19.83
N ASP A 215 -8.45 -7.20 -18.95
CA ASP A 215 -8.22 -8.45 -18.21
C ASP A 215 -8.84 -8.38 -16.80
N VAL A 216 -9.06 -9.54 -16.19
CA VAL A 216 -9.56 -9.66 -14.82
C VAL A 216 -8.47 -10.24 -13.93
N TYR A 217 -8.19 -9.56 -12.83
CA TYR A 217 -7.16 -9.93 -11.86
C TYR A 217 -7.80 -10.18 -10.50
N VAL A 218 -7.45 -11.29 -9.86
CA VAL A 218 -7.99 -11.71 -8.56
C VAL A 218 -6.82 -12.11 -7.67
N SER A 219 -6.72 -11.50 -6.49
CA SER A 219 -5.57 -11.78 -5.63
C SER A 219 -5.71 -13.07 -4.83
N ASN A 220 -6.92 -13.41 -4.36
CA ASN A 220 -7.17 -14.66 -3.68
C ASN A 220 -6.97 -15.89 -4.61
N PRO A 221 -5.97 -16.76 -4.35
CA PRO A 221 -5.67 -17.91 -5.21
C PRO A 221 -6.76 -19.00 -5.18
N ASP A 222 -7.57 -19.04 -4.13
CA ASP A 222 -8.65 -20.02 -3.96
C ASP A 222 -10.00 -19.54 -4.54
N ALA A 223 -10.05 -18.29 -5.02
CA ALA A 223 -11.26 -17.74 -5.60
C ALA A 223 -11.51 -18.28 -7.02
N ASN A 224 -12.77 -18.20 -7.45
CA ASN A 224 -13.19 -18.51 -8.81
C ASN A 224 -13.85 -17.31 -9.51
N ILE A 225 -13.90 -17.40 -10.83
CA ILE A 225 -14.63 -16.47 -11.70
C ILE A 225 -15.78 -17.22 -12.34
N SER A 226 -17.01 -16.77 -12.09
CA SER A 226 -18.23 -17.38 -12.62
C SER A 226 -18.68 -16.68 -13.89
N LEU A 227 -18.72 -17.41 -15.00
CA LEU A 227 -19.07 -16.91 -16.33
C LEU A 227 -20.32 -17.63 -16.83
N THR A 228 -21.47 -16.95 -16.83
CA THR A 228 -22.77 -17.53 -17.23
C THR A 228 -23.41 -16.72 -18.37
N GLY A 229 -23.72 -17.36 -19.49
CA GLY A 229 -24.31 -16.72 -20.68
C GLY A 229 -23.27 -16.38 -21.75
N ASN A 230 -23.54 -15.35 -22.58
CA ASN A 230 -22.65 -14.91 -23.65
C ASN A 230 -21.71 -13.80 -23.16
N VAL A 231 -20.87 -14.14 -22.19
CA VAL A 231 -19.92 -13.19 -21.60
C VAL A 231 -18.60 -13.17 -22.37
N SER A 232 -17.87 -12.05 -22.30
CA SER A 232 -16.53 -11.93 -22.89
C SER A 232 -15.57 -11.13 -22.01
N ILE A 233 -14.31 -11.57 -21.93
CA ILE A 233 -13.19 -10.90 -21.24
C ILE A 233 -12.03 -10.81 -22.22
N GLY A 234 -11.32 -9.68 -22.29
CA GLY A 234 -10.25 -9.48 -23.26
C GLY A 234 -10.71 -9.51 -24.72
N GLY A 235 -12.01 -9.36 -24.97
CA GLY A 235 -12.61 -9.56 -26.29
C GLY A 235 -12.79 -11.02 -26.72
N ALA A 236 -12.49 -11.99 -25.85
CA ALA A 236 -12.69 -13.41 -26.08
C ALA A 236 -13.86 -13.98 -25.25
N SER A 237 -14.49 -15.07 -25.71
CA SER A 237 -15.60 -15.76 -25.03
C SER A 237 -15.24 -17.23 -24.75
N GLY A 238 -16.01 -17.88 -23.85
CA GLY A 238 -15.80 -19.27 -23.47
C GLY A 238 -14.41 -19.51 -22.87
N ALA A 239 -13.71 -20.54 -23.33
CA ALA A 239 -12.34 -20.85 -22.89
C ALA A 239 -11.30 -19.76 -23.25
N GLY A 240 -11.61 -18.90 -24.23
CA GLY A 240 -10.76 -17.75 -24.54
C GLY A 240 -10.84 -16.67 -23.45
N ALA A 241 -12.02 -16.47 -22.85
CA ALA A 241 -12.21 -15.48 -21.77
C ALA A 241 -11.39 -15.86 -20.52
N THR A 242 -11.24 -17.15 -20.23
CA THR A 242 -10.45 -17.63 -19.09
C THR A 242 -8.95 -17.39 -19.25
N ALA A 243 -8.44 -17.18 -20.47
CA ALA A 243 -7.03 -16.81 -20.69
C ALA A 243 -6.73 -15.36 -20.27
N HIS A 244 -7.77 -14.53 -20.12
CA HIS A 244 -7.70 -13.15 -19.64
C HIS A 244 -8.05 -13.03 -18.14
N CYS A 245 -8.11 -14.17 -17.45
CA CYS A 245 -8.40 -14.25 -16.02
C CYS A 245 -7.13 -14.66 -15.28
N HIS A 246 -6.63 -13.78 -14.42
CA HIS A 246 -5.40 -13.99 -13.65
C HIS A 246 -5.77 -14.12 -12.17
N ILE A 247 -5.76 -15.35 -11.64
CA ILE A 247 -6.11 -15.67 -10.26
C ILE A 247 -4.83 -15.93 -9.46
N GLY A 248 -4.79 -15.50 -8.20
CA GLY A 248 -3.62 -15.65 -7.33
C GLY A 248 -2.52 -14.62 -7.63
N VAL A 249 -2.90 -13.44 -8.13
CA VAL A 249 -1.93 -12.34 -8.31
C VAL A 249 -1.59 -11.69 -6.96
N ASP A 250 -0.45 -11.02 -6.88
CA ASP A 250 -0.03 -10.34 -5.65
C ASP A 250 -1.08 -9.29 -5.19
N ASP A 251 -1.23 -9.16 -3.87
CA ASP A 251 -2.11 -8.16 -3.28
C ASP A 251 -1.62 -6.74 -3.65
N ALA A 252 -2.56 -5.93 -4.13
CA ALA A 252 -2.32 -4.54 -4.45
C ALA A 252 -2.78 -3.66 -3.29
N GLU A 253 -1.93 -2.71 -2.93
CA GLU A 253 -2.22 -1.78 -1.86
C GLU A 253 -3.18 -0.69 -2.33
N PHE A 254 -4.28 -0.50 -1.60
CA PHE A 254 -5.27 0.53 -1.90
C PHE A 254 -4.82 1.88 -1.32
N PRO A 255 -5.03 3.00 -2.04
CA PRO A 255 -4.66 4.31 -1.53
C PRO A 255 -5.60 4.74 -0.40
N GLU A 256 -5.13 5.46 0.60
CA GLU A 256 -6.01 6.06 1.61
C GLU A 256 -6.74 7.27 1.00
N ILE A 257 -7.97 7.55 1.43
CA ILE A 257 -8.72 8.73 0.96
C ILE A 257 -8.52 9.85 1.99
N ASP A 258 -7.99 10.98 1.55
CA ASP A 258 -7.86 12.19 2.36
C ASP A 258 -8.77 13.31 1.81
N PRO A 259 -9.97 13.49 2.40
CA PRO A 259 -10.89 14.54 1.97
C PRO A 259 -10.47 15.95 2.39
N THR A 260 -9.49 16.08 3.31
CA THR A 260 -9.19 17.36 3.97
C THR A 260 -8.64 18.42 3.02
N VAL A 261 -8.00 18.00 1.92
CA VAL A 261 -7.51 18.91 0.87
C VAL A 261 -8.64 19.72 0.21
N PHE A 262 -9.87 19.21 0.20
CA PHE A 262 -11.01 19.86 -0.42
C PHE A 262 -11.93 20.59 0.57
N GLU A 263 -11.85 20.27 1.86
CA GLU A 263 -12.75 20.79 2.88
C GLU A 263 -12.78 22.34 2.98
N PRO A 264 -11.64 23.07 2.90
CA PRO A 264 -11.64 24.52 3.00
C PRO A 264 -12.44 25.24 1.90
N PHE A 265 -12.66 24.58 0.76
CA PHE A 265 -13.39 25.17 -0.36
C PHE A 265 -14.91 25.10 -0.16
N ALA A 266 -15.43 24.25 0.73
CA ALA A 266 -16.88 24.08 0.96
C ALA A 266 -17.42 25.13 1.96
N THR A 267 -17.66 26.34 1.46
CA THR A 267 -17.99 27.53 2.27
C THR A 267 -19.49 27.77 2.50
N ASN A 268 -20.37 27.34 1.58
CA ASN A 268 -21.81 27.59 1.65
C ASN A 268 -22.55 26.43 2.32
N VAL A 269 -23.35 26.71 3.35
CA VAL A 269 -24.04 25.66 4.10
C VAL A 269 -25.35 25.24 3.41
N VAL A 270 -25.57 23.92 3.30
CA VAL A 270 -26.84 23.30 2.95
C VAL A 270 -27.32 22.52 4.17
N ASP A 271 -28.43 22.96 4.74
CA ASP A 271 -29.07 22.36 5.91
C ASP A 271 -30.54 22.02 5.65
N SER A 272 -31.26 21.57 6.68
CA SER A 272 -32.69 21.20 6.59
C SER A 272 -33.62 22.34 6.14
N SER A 273 -33.20 23.60 6.25
CA SER A 273 -33.97 24.76 5.79
C SER A 273 -33.71 25.12 4.32
N THR A 274 -32.63 24.58 3.75
CA THR A 274 -32.18 24.90 2.41
C THR A 274 -33.02 24.16 1.37
N SER A 275 -33.80 24.90 0.57
CA SER A 275 -34.56 24.30 -0.53
C SER A 275 -33.64 23.84 -1.66
N THR A 276 -33.63 22.52 -1.92
CA THR A 276 -32.83 21.84 -2.96
C THR A 276 -33.64 21.46 -4.22
N SER A 277 -34.89 21.92 -4.32
CA SER A 277 -35.79 21.63 -5.44
C SER A 277 -35.92 22.80 -6.42
N GLY A 278 -36.21 22.48 -7.69
CA GLY A 278 -36.50 23.46 -8.74
C GLY A 278 -35.29 23.74 -9.64
N ASN A 279 -35.22 24.96 -10.18
CA ASN A 279 -34.11 25.39 -11.02
C ASN A 279 -33.14 26.21 -10.18
N LYS A 280 -32.11 25.57 -9.63
CA LYS A 280 -31.19 26.19 -8.66
C LYS A 280 -29.73 25.97 -9.02
N SER A 281 -28.93 26.94 -8.59
CA SER A 281 -27.47 26.89 -8.72
C SER A 281 -26.83 26.94 -7.34
N PHE A 282 -25.92 26.03 -7.07
CA PHE A 282 -25.13 25.97 -5.86
C PHE A 282 -23.64 26.10 -6.20
N LYS A 283 -22.87 26.64 -5.26
CA LYS A 283 -21.41 26.72 -5.37
C LYS A 283 -20.79 26.32 -4.06
N ASN A 284 -19.73 25.51 -4.08
CA ASN A 284 -18.88 25.28 -2.90
C ASN A 284 -19.71 24.96 -1.63
N ILE A 285 -20.51 23.90 -1.68
CA ILE A 285 -21.49 23.60 -0.62
C ILE A 285 -20.98 22.58 0.40
N ARG A 286 -21.38 22.77 1.65
CA ARG A 286 -21.22 21.84 2.77
C ARG A 286 -22.61 21.40 3.24
N ILE A 287 -22.95 20.14 2.98
CA ILE A 287 -24.20 19.51 3.42
C ILE A 287 -24.03 19.06 4.87
N LYS A 288 -24.80 19.66 5.78
CA LYS A 288 -24.72 19.36 7.21
C LYS A 288 -25.24 17.96 7.54
N ALA A 289 -24.66 17.33 8.56
CA ALA A 289 -25.08 16.02 9.04
C ALA A 289 -26.61 15.95 9.24
N GLY A 290 -27.23 14.85 8.82
CA GLY A 290 -28.67 14.59 8.98
C GLY A 290 -29.59 15.39 8.05
N THR A 291 -29.08 16.21 7.13
CA THR A 291 -29.90 17.02 6.21
C THR A 291 -30.66 16.16 5.20
N ASN A 292 -30.07 15.07 4.72
CA ASN A 292 -30.64 14.15 3.74
C ASN A 292 -31.28 14.83 2.50
N PRO A 293 -30.58 15.77 1.82
CA PRO A 293 -31.18 16.56 0.77
C PRO A 293 -31.49 15.74 -0.48
N THR A 294 -32.63 16.07 -1.11
CA THR A 294 -32.96 15.63 -2.47
C THR A 294 -32.88 16.82 -3.42
N PHE A 295 -31.82 16.87 -4.22
CA PHE A 295 -31.67 17.83 -5.30
C PHE A 295 -32.58 17.42 -6.45
N SER A 296 -33.56 18.24 -6.82
CA SER A 296 -34.56 17.92 -7.85
C SER A 296 -34.82 19.08 -8.81
N GLY A 297 -35.17 18.80 -10.06
CA GLY A 297 -35.39 19.80 -11.11
C GLY A 297 -34.16 19.99 -12.02
N ASN A 298 -33.78 21.23 -12.31
CA ASN A 298 -32.57 21.55 -13.06
C ASN A 298 -31.54 22.18 -12.11
N ILE A 299 -30.61 21.37 -11.64
CA ILE A 299 -29.65 21.75 -10.60
C ILE A 299 -28.27 21.94 -11.24
N THR A 300 -27.65 23.10 -11.01
CA THR A 300 -26.26 23.34 -11.37
C THR A 300 -25.41 23.44 -10.10
N ILE A 301 -24.32 22.70 -10.02
CA ILE A 301 -23.41 22.77 -8.87
C ILE A 301 -21.99 22.99 -9.39
N LYS A 302 -21.29 23.98 -8.83
CA LYS A 302 -19.90 24.30 -9.18
C LYS A 302 -19.00 24.28 -7.94
N GLY A 303 -17.86 23.60 -8.03
CA GLY A 303 -16.85 23.55 -6.98
C GLY A 303 -16.97 22.31 -6.09
N VAL A 304 -16.71 22.44 -4.79
CA VAL A 304 -16.75 21.30 -3.87
C VAL A 304 -18.15 21.06 -3.32
N VAL A 305 -18.56 19.80 -3.25
CA VAL A 305 -19.70 19.34 -2.44
C VAL A 305 -19.14 18.50 -1.30
N TYR A 306 -19.06 19.07 -0.11
CA TYR A 306 -18.65 18.37 1.10
C TYR A 306 -19.88 17.83 1.83
N ILE A 307 -19.91 16.54 2.18
CA ILE A 307 -21.04 15.88 2.83
C ILE A 307 -20.59 15.39 4.20
N GLU A 308 -21.11 15.99 5.27
CA GLU A 308 -20.91 15.50 6.64
C GLU A 308 -21.71 14.22 6.86
N GLN A 309 -21.25 13.34 7.74
CA GLN A 309 -21.98 12.10 8.08
C GLN A 309 -22.77 12.25 9.40
N PRO A 310 -23.92 11.57 9.56
CA PRO A 310 -24.58 10.72 8.58
C PRO A 310 -25.42 11.49 7.55
N ASN A 311 -25.47 11.04 6.29
CA ASN A 311 -26.33 11.67 5.27
C ASN A 311 -26.74 10.76 4.11
N LYS A 312 -27.97 10.97 3.61
CA LYS A 312 -28.50 10.37 2.37
C LYS A 312 -28.76 11.47 1.34
N VAL A 313 -27.79 11.70 0.48
CA VAL A 313 -27.88 12.71 -0.58
C VAL A 313 -28.40 12.09 -1.86
N GLN A 314 -29.42 12.70 -2.46
CA GLN A 314 -29.98 12.23 -3.72
C GLN A 314 -30.01 13.35 -4.77
N PHE A 315 -29.51 13.05 -5.96
CA PHE A 315 -29.60 13.90 -7.15
C PHE A 315 -30.62 13.29 -8.12
N THR A 316 -31.72 14.01 -8.32
CA THR A 316 -32.84 13.67 -9.19
C THR A 316 -33.06 14.77 -10.23
N GLY A 317 -33.63 14.44 -11.39
CA GLY A 317 -33.82 15.41 -12.48
C GLY A 317 -32.57 15.60 -13.34
N ASN A 318 -32.21 16.84 -13.67
CA ASN A 318 -31.06 17.18 -14.49
C ASN A 318 -29.98 17.87 -13.63
N LEU A 319 -28.88 17.17 -13.36
CA LEU A 319 -27.72 17.69 -12.64
C LEU A 319 -26.63 18.09 -13.64
N ASN A 320 -26.25 19.38 -13.62
CA ASN A 320 -25.04 19.88 -14.24
C ASN A 320 -23.98 20.15 -13.17
N PHE A 321 -23.03 19.24 -13.04
CA PHE A 321 -22.00 19.27 -12.02
C PHE A 321 -20.65 19.68 -12.63
N THR A 322 -19.94 20.60 -11.99
CA THR A 322 -18.54 20.90 -12.35
C THR A 322 -17.74 20.99 -11.06
N GLY A 323 -16.95 19.98 -10.74
CA GLY A 323 -16.21 19.97 -9.48
C GLY A 323 -15.92 18.58 -8.93
N VAL A 324 -15.92 18.46 -7.61
CA VAL A 324 -15.63 17.23 -6.86
C VAL A 324 -16.60 17.07 -5.68
N ILE A 325 -17.04 15.84 -5.44
CA ILE A 325 -17.87 15.46 -4.30
C ILE A 325 -16.98 14.75 -3.29
N VAL A 326 -17.02 15.20 -2.05
CA VAL A 326 -16.17 14.71 -0.96
C VAL A 326 -17.04 14.46 0.26
N THR A 327 -16.78 13.41 1.02
CA THR A 327 -17.48 13.14 2.26
C THR A 327 -16.54 13.18 3.46
N GLU A 328 -17.10 13.48 4.62
CA GLU A 328 -16.49 13.08 5.89
C GLU A 328 -16.36 11.55 5.91
N ASP A 329 -15.28 11.04 6.50
CA ASP A 329 -15.08 9.60 6.65
C ASP A 329 -16.14 9.04 7.62
N ALA A 330 -17.00 8.16 7.10
CA ALA A 330 -18.04 7.52 7.89
C ALA A 330 -17.58 6.26 8.63
N GLY A 331 -16.33 5.83 8.40
CA GLY A 331 -15.82 4.55 8.87
C GLY A 331 -16.27 3.39 7.99
N GLU A 332 -15.60 2.26 8.18
CA GLU A 332 -15.80 1.07 7.36
C GLU A 332 -17.24 0.53 7.47
N ASN A 333 -17.83 0.18 6.32
CA ASN A 333 -19.15 -0.45 6.24
C ASN A 333 -20.32 0.45 6.71
N ALA A 334 -20.10 1.77 6.85
CA ALA A 334 -21.14 2.73 7.25
C ALA A 334 -22.11 3.12 6.11
N TYR A 335 -21.90 2.57 4.91
CA TYR A 335 -22.59 2.92 3.67
C TYR A 335 -24.11 2.65 3.65
N THR A 336 -24.65 1.96 4.67
CA THR A 336 -26.10 1.72 4.79
C THR A 336 -26.87 2.97 5.22
N ASN A 337 -26.26 3.82 6.05
CA ASN A 337 -26.83 5.09 6.51
C ASN A 337 -26.27 6.29 5.74
N ASN A 338 -25.18 6.08 5.02
CA ASN A 338 -24.44 7.09 4.27
C ASN A 338 -24.50 6.79 2.78
N THR A 339 -25.36 7.48 2.04
CA THR A 339 -25.57 7.16 0.61
C THR A 339 -25.58 8.40 -0.28
N ILE A 340 -25.00 8.26 -1.47
CA ILE A 340 -25.09 9.24 -2.56
C ILE A 340 -25.75 8.57 -3.75
N LYS A 341 -26.90 9.09 -4.18
CA LYS A 341 -27.70 8.49 -5.25
C LYS A 341 -27.86 9.44 -6.44
N PHE A 342 -27.53 8.95 -7.64
CA PHE A 342 -27.76 9.64 -8.91
C PHE A 342 -28.84 8.91 -9.69
N THR A 343 -30.06 9.46 -9.70
CA THR A 343 -31.22 8.81 -10.33
C THR A 343 -31.77 9.57 -11.54
N GLY A 344 -31.17 10.70 -11.90
CA GLY A 344 -31.55 11.53 -13.05
C GLY A 344 -30.49 11.61 -14.14
N ASN A 345 -30.61 12.59 -15.04
CA ASN A 345 -29.58 12.91 -16.01
C ASN A 345 -28.45 13.67 -15.33
N THR A 346 -27.22 13.17 -15.40
CA THR A 346 -26.05 13.85 -14.83
C THR A 346 -25.02 14.13 -15.91
N THR A 347 -24.68 15.41 -16.08
CA THR A 347 -23.51 15.84 -16.83
C THR A 347 -22.48 16.34 -15.84
N SER A 348 -21.27 15.78 -15.85
CA SER A 348 -20.20 16.24 -14.98
C SER A 348 -18.98 16.73 -15.77
N SER A 349 -18.30 17.73 -15.22
CA SER A 349 -17.01 18.25 -15.65
C SER A 349 -16.05 18.33 -14.46
N GLY A 350 -14.75 18.20 -14.71
CA GLY A 350 -13.74 18.25 -13.65
C GLY A 350 -13.53 19.67 -13.14
N VAL A 351 -12.82 19.81 -12.02
CA VAL A 351 -12.52 21.10 -11.40
C VAL A 351 -11.76 22.05 -12.34
N GLU A 352 -10.98 21.53 -13.29
CA GLU A 352 -10.26 22.34 -14.28
C GLU A 352 -11.18 23.16 -15.20
N SER A 353 -12.43 22.70 -15.35
CA SER A 353 -13.47 23.35 -16.15
C SER A 353 -14.26 24.42 -15.38
N LEU A 354 -13.92 24.66 -14.11
CA LEU A 354 -14.53 25.74 -13.33
C LEU A 354 -14.21 27.13 -13.92
N PRO A 355 -15.09 28.12 -13.73
CA PRO A 355 -14.81 29.50 -14.11
C PRO A 355 -13.51 30.01 -13.48
N ASP A 356 -12.71 30.74 -14.24
CA ASP A 356 -11.48 31.35 -13.76
C ASP A 356 -11.79 32.58 -12.88
N THR A 357 -12.11 32.30 -11.63
CA THR A 357 -12.47 33.29 -10.61
C THR A 357 -11.71 32.97 -9.33
N ALA A 358 -11.48 33.97 -8.49
CA ALA A 358 -10.70 33.80 -7.27
C ALA A 358 -11.24 32.67 -6.36
N GLU A 359 -12.56 32.45 -6.33
CA GLU A 359 -13.19 31.37 -5.54
C GLU A 359 -12.85 29.95 -6.01
N PHE A 360 -12.40 29.77 -7.25
CA PHE A 360 -12.08 28.46 -7.82
C PHE A 360 -10.61 28.32 -8.24
N HIS A 361 -9.80 29.38 -8.11
CA HIS A 361 -8.43 29.42 -8.65
C HIS A 361 -7.57 28.25 -8.13
N ASP A 362 -7.52 28.07 -6.82
CA ASP A 362 -6.74 27.01 -6.18
C ASP A 362 -7.36 25.62 -6.43
N LEU A 363 -8.70 25.53 -6.42
CA LEU A 363 -9.41 24.27 -6.69
C LEU A 363 -9.16 23.74 -8.10
N ARG A 364 -8.98 24.64 -9.10
CA ARG A 364 -8.62 24.26 -10.48
C ARG A 364 -7.25 23.61 -10.59
N GLN A 365 -6.37 23.77 -9.59
CA GLN A 365 -5.06 23.12 -9.52
C GLN A 365 -5.13 21.69 -8.96
N LEU A 366 -6.33 21.20 -8.60
CA LEU A 366 -6.54 19.86 -8.05
C LEU A 366 -7.36 18.94 -8.99
N PRO A 367 -6.97 18.80 -10.28
CA PRO A 367 -7.74 17.98 -11.22
C PRO A 367 -7.60 16.49 -10.93
N GLY A 368 -8.58 15.70 -11.38
CA GLY A 368 -8.46 14.24 -11.43
C GLY A 368 -9.37 13.47 -10.49
N SER A 369 -10.02 14.11 -9.52
CA SER A 369 -10.95 13.48 -8.59
C SER A 369 -12.37 13.94 -8.84
N PHE A 370 -13.32 13.00 -8.93
CA PHE A 370 -14.74 13.28 -9.04
C PHE A 370 -15.49 13.02 -7.73
N LEU A 371 -15.22 11.86 -7.11
CA LEU A 371 -15.93 11.40 -5.93
C LEU A 371 -14.97 10.74 -4.94
N LEU A 372 -14.88 11.30 -3.74
CA LEU A 372 -14.09 10.78 -2.62
C LEU A 372 -15.03 10.57 -1.44
N ALA A 373 -15.55 9.37 -1.28
CA ALA A 373 -16.67 9.09 -0.38
C ALA A 373 -16.39 7.91 0.58
N PRO A 374 -15.33 7.99 1.43
CA PRO A 374 -15.01 6.94 2.39
C PRO A 374 -16.20 6.66 3.32
N GLY A 375 -16.59 5.39 3.46
CA GLY A 375 -17.72 4.99 4.29
C GLY A 375 -19.11 5.23 3.67
N PHE A 376 -19.22 5.72 2.42
CA PHE A 376 -20.48 5.97 1.74
C PHE A 376 -20.78 4.94 0.63
N GLY A 377 -22.08 4.68 0.43
CA GLY A 377 -22.58 3.87 -0.68
C GLY A 377 -23.07 4.73 -1.82
N VAL A 378 -22.60 4.44 -3.03
CA VAL A 378 -22.86 5.25 -4.21
C VAL A 378 -23.67 4.44 -5.22
N SER A 379 -24.81 4.98 -5.65
CA SER A 379 -25.66 4.31 -6.64
C SER A 379 -25.99 5.20 -7.83
N PHE A 380 -25.82 4.66 -9.04
CA PHE A 380 -26.18 5.28 -10.30
C PHE A 380 -27.31 4.47 -10.94
N THR A 381 -28.46 5.11 -11.16
CA THR A 381 -29.65 4.46 -11.77
C THR A 381 -30.20 5.25 -12.96
N GLY A 382 -29.74 6.49 -13.17
CA GLY A 382 -30.13 7.36 -14.28
C GLY A 382 -29.15 7.30 -15.46
N ASN A 383 -29.32 8.19 -16.43
CA ASN A 383 -28.38 8.35 -17.54
C ASN A 383 -27.25 9.30 -17.12
N PHE A 384 -25.99 8.87 -17.22
CA PHE A 384 -24.85 9.76 -17.00
C PHE A 384 -24.06 9.92 -18.30
N GLY A 385 -23.59 11.14 -18.56
CA GLY A 385 -22.75 11.39 -19.73
C GLY A 385 -21.31 11.00 -19.44
N THR A 386 -20.56 11.98 -18.95
CA THR A 386 -19.17 11.82 -18.55
C THR A 386 -19.05 12.08 -17.06
N VAL A 387 -18.34 11.19 -16.36
CA VAL A 387 -17.83 11.35 -15.00
C VAL A 387 -16.37 11.78 -15.08
N ASN A 388 -16.07 13.00 -14.65
CA ASN A 388 -14.74 13.58 -14.83
C ASN A 388 -13.84 13.40 -13.60
N GLY A 389 -13.21 12.24 -13.49
CA GLY A 389 -12.20 11.96 -12.47
C GLY A 389 -12.31 10.55 -11.91
N ALA A 390 -11.36 10.21 -11.03
CA ALA A 390 -11.38 9.01 -10.22
C ALA A 390 -12.54 9.04 -9.22
N MET A 391 -13.06 7.86 -8.91
CA MET A 391 -14.13 7.65 -7.95
C MET A 391 -13.71 6.65 -6.88
N ALA A 392 -14.02 6.97 -5.64
CA ALA A 392 -13.73 6.13 -4.50
C ALA A 392 -14.87 6.16 -3.50
N ALA A 393 -15.33 4.99 -3.07
CA ALA A 393 -16.38 4.84 -2.08
C ALA A 393 -16.35 3.43 -1.47
N ASP A 394 -17.15 3.20 -0.43
CA ASP A 394 -17.29 1.89 0.19
C ASP A 394 -18.20 0.96 -0.60
N SER A 395 -19.11 1.48 -1.43
CA SER A 395 -19.99 0.65 -2.25
C SER A 395 -20.34 1.33 -3.55
N PHE A 396 -20.39 0.56 -4.64
CA PHE A 396 -20.85 1.04 -5.94
C PHE A 396 -21.92 0.13 -6.51
N SER A 397 -23.02 0.75 -6.95
CA SER A 397 -24.07 0.06 -7.69
C SER A 397 -24.52 0.89 -8.89
N PHE A 398 -24.30 0.34 -10.08
CA PHE A 398 -24.78 0.87 -11.34
C PHE A 398 -25.93 -0.02 -11.83
N THR A 399 -27.09 0.57 -12.12
CA THR A 399 -28.30 -0.17 -12.47
C THR A 399 -29.04 0.46 -13.65
N GLY A 400 -29.82 -0.33 -14.38
CA GLY A 400 -30.61 0.17 -15.51
C GLY A 400 -29.72 0.51 -16.70
N ASN A 401 -29.79 1.75 -17.20
CA ASN A 401 -28.97 2.23 -18.32
C ASN A 401 -27.88 3.21 -17.83
N ALA A 402 -27.46 3.03 -16.58
CA ALA A 402 -26.45 3.87 -15.96
C ALA A 402 -25.07 3.51 -16.53
N GLY A 403 -24.73 4.11 -17.67
CA GLY A 403 -23.42 4.04 -18.33
C GLY A 403 -22.89 5.43 -18.69
N GLY A 404 -21.63 5.52 -19.10
CA GLY A 404 -20.96 6.77 -19.45
C GLY A 404 -19.43 6.64 -19.47
N ARG A 405 -18.74 7.74 -19.79
CA ARG A 405 -17.27 7.80 -19.75
C ARG A 405 -16.78 8.22 -18.37
N VAL A 406 -15.89 7.45 -17.74
CA VAL A 406 -15.24 7.77 -16.47
C VAL A 406 -13.78 8.11 -16.72
N ASN A 407 -13.36 9.33 -16.40
CA ASN A 407 -12.00 9.81 -16.61
C ASN A 407 -11.10 9.49 -15.39
N GLY A 408 -10.92 8.21 -15.08
CA GLY A 408 -10.13 7.73 -13.96
C GLY A 408 -10.57 6.35 -13.45
N PRO A 409 -9.85 5.78 -12.46
CA PRO A 409 -10.24 4.52 -11.84
C PRO A 409 -11.47 4.63 -10.94
N ILE A 410 -12.18 3.52 -10.78
CA ILE A 410 -13.25 3.35 -9.78
C ILE A 410 -12.75 2.41 -8.68
N ILE A 411 -12.72 2.86 -7.43
CA ILE A 411 -12.15 2.13 -6.31
C ILE A 411 -13.21 1.85 -5.24
N ASN A 412 -13.49 0.58 -5.00
CA ASN A 412 -14.42 0.14 -3.95
C ASN A 412 -13.64 -0.37 -2.72
N TYR A 413 -13.82 0.31 -1.59
CA TYR A 413 -12.99 0.14 -0.39
C TYR A 413 -13.48 -0.87 0.64
N SER A 414 -14.78 -1.14 0.69
CA SER A 414 -15.33 -2.09 1.67
C SER A 414 -15.50 -3.47 1.05
N ASP A 415 -15.85 -4.45 1.88
CA ASP A 415 -16.24 -5.78 1.42
C ASP A 415 -17.67 -5.83 0.82
N SER A 416 -18.22 -4.69 0.42
CA SER A 416 -19.51 -4.63 -0.26
C SER A 416 -19.37 -4.88 -1.76
N GLN A 417 -20.12 -5.85 -2.29
CA GLN A 417 -20.05 -6.25 -3.70
C GLN A 417 -20.22 -5.05 -4.66
N PHE A 418 -19.26 -4.88 -5.57
CA PHE A 418 -19.38 -3.95 -6.69
C PHE A 418 -20.43 -4.49 -7.69
N LYS A 419 -21.47 -3.70 -7.99
CA LYS A 419 -22.58 -4.15 -8.84
C LYS A 419 -22.72 -3.31 -10.10
N LEU A 420 -22.69 -3.96 -11.26
CA LEU A 420 -23.12 -3.41 -12.55
C LEU A 420 -24.27 -4.28 -13.04
N THR A 421 -25.45 -3.70 -13.27
CA THR A 421 -26.63 -4.45 -13.66
C THR A 421 -27.48 -3.72 -14.70
N GLY A 422 -28.15 -4.47 -15.56
CA GLY A 422 -29.03 -3.93 -16.60
C GLY A 422 -28.35 -3.86 -17.95
N ASN A 423 -28.16 -2.65 -18.48
CA ASN A 423 -27.49 -2.36 -19.75
C ASN A 423 -26.45 -1.24 -19.55
N ALA A 424 -25.75 -1.26 -18.43
CA ALA A 424 -24.81 -0.21 -18.06
C ALA A 424 -23.51 -0.37 -18.87
N GLY A 425 -23.11 0.68 -19.58
CA GLY A 425 -21.85 0.71 -20.36
C GLY A 425 -20.87 1.72 -19.80
N LEU A 426 -19.74 1.27 -19.25
CA LEU A 426 -18.67 2.11 -18.73
C LEU A 426 -17.53 2.21 -19.74
N ILE A 427 -17.13 3.44 -20.08
CA ILE A 427 -15.93 3.72 -20.85
C ILE A 427 -14.90 4.32 -19.92
N ILE A 428 -13.82 3.60 -19.61
CA ILE A 428 -12.76 4.09 -18.72
C ILE A 428 -11.68 4.79 -19.54
N ASP A 429 -11.40 6.04 -19.20
CA ASP A 429 -10.36 6.86 -19.83
C ASP A 429 -9.35 7.31 -18.78
N ARG A 430 -8.16 6.74 -18.80
CA ARG A 430 -7.10 7.07 -17.84
C ARG A 430 -6.09 8.06 -18.41
N SER A 431 -6.22 8.42 -19.69
CA SER A 431 -5.25 9.29 -20.37
C SER A 431 -5.32 10.75 -19.89
N LYS A 432 -6.48 11.17 -19.38
CA LYS A 432 -6.73 12.58 -19.04
C LYS A 432 -5.92 13.07 -17.84
N TYR A 433 -5.68 12.21 -16.86
CA TYR A 433 -4.96 12.56 -15.64
C TYR A 433 -3.86 11.54 -15.37
N SER A 434 -2.61 11.98 -15.32
CA SER A 434 -1.48 11.15 -14.93
C SER A 434 -1.17 11.32 -13.45
N GLY A 435 -0.77 10.22 -12.80
CA GLY A 435 -0.37 10.22 -11.40
C GLY A 435 -1.52 9.95 -10.43
N THR A 436 -1.27 10.25 -9.15
CA THR A 436 -2.24 10.07 -8.07
C THR A 436 -3.19 11.27 -8.04
N PRO A 437 -4.51 11.07 -8.21
CA PRO A 437 -5.46 12.17 -8.15
C PRO A 437 -5.49 12.81 -6.74
N PRO A 438 -5.72 14.12 -6.62
CA PRO A 438 -5.77 14.78 -5.31
C PRO A 438 -6.84 14.18 -4.40
N GLY A 439 -6.51 14.03 -3.12
CA GLY A 439 -7.35 13.36 -2.13
C GLY A 439 -7.18 11.84 -2.10
N PHE A 440 -6.34 11.26 -2.96
CA PHE A 440 -5.78 9.93 -2.74
C PHE A 440 -4.38 10.04 -2.16
N VAL A 441 -4.12 9.32 -1.08
CA VAL A 441 -2.82 9.23 -0.42
C VAL A 441 -2.29 7.82 -0.66
N VAL A 442 -1.30 7.72 -1.55
CA VAL A 442 -0.63 6.43 -1.79
C VAL A 442 0.31 6.16 -0.63
N PRO A 443 0.26 4.96 -0.02
CA PRO A 443 1.20 4.58 1.02
C PRO A 443 2.64 4.69 0.53
N ALA A 444 3.49 5.27 1.36
CA ALA A 444 4.91 5.36 1.11
C ALA A 444 5.60 4.06 1.53
N LYS A 445 6.60 3.66 0.74
CA LYS A 445 7.42 2.48 1.01
C LYS A 445 8.85 2.89 1.33
N LEU A 446 9.45 2.15 2.26
CA LEU A 446 10.84 2.31 2.63
C LEU A 446 11.71 1.57 1.62
N SER A 447 12.52 2.32 0.88
CA SER A 447 13.47 1.78 -0.09
C SER A 447 14.89 1.85 0.47
N ALA A 448 15.61 0.73 0.41
CA ALA A 448 16.98 0.67 0.87
C ALA A 448 17.90 1.47 -0.07
N ASP A 449 18.72 2.34 0.49
CA ASP A 449 19.82 2.97 -0.23
C ASP A 449 21.06 2.08 -0.14
N ALA A 450 21.30 1.30 -1.20
CA ALA A 450 22.44 0.39 -1.27
C ALA A 450 23.81 1.10 -1.13
N GLY A 451 23.89 2.40 -1.45
CA GLY A 451 25.11 3.19 -1.29
C GLY A 451 25.41 3.57 0.17
N SER A 452 24.45 3.39 1.07
CA SER A 452 24.57 3.74 2.50
C SER A 452 25.04 2.59 3.39
N TYR A 453 25.44 1.46 2.81
CA TYR A 453 25.92 0.30 3.55
C TYR A 453 27.19 0.62 4.35
N VAL A 454 27.18 0.27 5.63
CA VAL A 454 28.29 0.49 6.55
C VAL A 454 28.50 -0.72 7.47
N GLU A 455 29.76 -1.06 7.73
CA GLU A 455 30.16 -2.10 8.70
C GLU A 455 30.90 -1.45 9.87
N PHE A 456 30.66 -1.93 11.09
CA PHE A 456 31.23 -1.39 12.33
C PHE A 456 32.15 -2.38 13.07
#